data_AF-A0A511V1Z6-F1
#
_entry.id   AF-A0A511V1Z6-F1
#
_cell.length_a   1.000
_cell.length_b   1.000
_cell.length_c   1.000
_cell.angle_alpha   90.00
_cell.angle_beta   90.00
_cell.angle_gamma   90.00
#
_symmetry.space_group_name_H-M   'P 1'
#
loop_
_entity.id
_entity.type
_entity.pdbx_description
1 polymer ?
#
loop_
_entity_poly.entity_id
_entity_poly.type
_entity_poly.pdbx_seq_one_letter_code
_entity_poly.pdbx_strand_id
1 'polypeptide(L)'
;MGLLLSGFMVAASVPAFTVSDVSVKESKLLYQSQEIKNVDKLFERAKNGVSDIESDKEGNGAVSQILKNKEGKQRDVRLYKTTQKLKEIKLANGETETQYATTVIASVSRTYDGNRSDSGSDVSVSVKSSSTFYWSNVTINGISCIKHQGASGSWVISDSNISISNRQVELGGCWLLS
;
A
#
# COMPACT_ATOMS: atom_id res chain seq x y z
N MET A 1 61.17 39.74 -52.84
CA MET A 1 60.15 38.74 -52.50
C MET A 1 60.26 38.47 -51.01
N GLY A 2 59.22 38.74 -50.22
CA GLY A 2 59.23 38.53 -48.77
C GLY A 2 58.17 39.36 -48.05
N LEU A 3 56.89 39.00 -48.22
CA LEU A 3 55.76 39.55 -47.45
C LEU A 3 55.74 38.92 -46.06
N LEU A 4 55.83 39.74 -45.00
CA LEU A 4 55.62 39.31 -43.61
C LEU A 4 54.14 39.46 -43.26
N LEU A 5 53.50 38.32 -42.97
CA LEU A 5 52.09 38.19 -42.66
C LEU A 5 51.90 38.36 -41.13
N SER A 6 51.34 39.49 -40.71
CA SER A 6 51.00 39.78 -39.30
C SER A 6 49.65 39.15 -38.94
N GLY A 7 49.67 38.06 -38.18
CA GLY A 7 48.48 37.36 -37.71
C GLY A 7 47.77 38.08 -36.55
N PHE A 8 46.51 38.42 -36.74
CA PHE A 8 45.61 39.04 -35.76
C PHE A 8 44.99 37.94 -34.89
N MET A 9 45.31 37.88 -33.59
CA MET A 9 44.63 36.98 -32.64
C MET A 9 43.37 37.64 -32.10
N VAL A 10 42.21 37.06 -32.41
CA VAL A 10 40.92 37.46 -31.82
C VAL A 10 40.67 36.61 -30.58
N ALA A 11 40.77 37.23 -29.40
CA ALA A 11 40.39 36.60 -28.13
C ALA A 11 38.86 36.63 -27.99
N ALA A 12 38.21 35.48 -28.16
CA ALA A 12 36.80 35.33 -27.87
C ALA A 12 36.60 35.12 -26.36
N SER A 13 35.99 36.09 -25.68
CA SER A 13 35.55 35.96 -24.29
C SER A 13 34.28 35.10 -24.24
N VAL A 14 34.40 33.88 -23.72
CA VAL A 14 33.22 33.04 -23.44
C VAL A 14 32.60 33.51 -22.12
N PRO A 15 31.29 33.83 -22.07
CA PRO A 15 30.62 34.16 -20.83
C PRO A 15 30.65 32.96 -19.88
N ALA A 16 31.23 33.15 -18.69
CA ALA A 16 31.18 32.17 -17.62
C ALA A 16 29.78 32.16 -17.00
N PHE A 17 28.98 31.14 -17.34
CA PHE A 17 27.75 30.88 -16.62
C PHE A 17 28.10 30.30 -15.24
N THR A 18 27.95 31.11 -14.20
CA THR A 18 27.93 30.61 -12.82
C THR A 18 26.68 29.77 -12.64
N VAL A 19 26.84 28.45 -12.61
CA VAL A 19 25.81 27.54 -12.13
C VAL A 19 25.70 27.80 -10.64
N SER A 20 24.66 28.52 -10.22
CA SER A 20 24.30 28.60 -8.82
C SER A 20 24.06 27.17 -8.33
N ASP A 21 24.93 26.68 -7.44
CA ASP A 21 24.72 25.44 -6.71
C ASP A 21 23.38 25.56 -6.00
N VAL A 22 22.34 24.95 -6.57
CA VAL A 22 21.09 24.70 -5.88
C VAL A 22 21.48 23.74 -4.76
N SER A 23 21.65 24.29 -3.56
CA SER A 23 21.77 23.51 -2.32
C SER A 23 20.51 22.66 -2.19
N VAL A 24 20.54 21.46 -2.77
CA VAL A 24 19.53 20.42 -2.59
C VAL A 24 19.59 20.05 -1.11
N LYS A 25 18.73 20.66 -0.29
CA LYS A 25 18.56 20.26 1.09
C LYS A 25 18.19 18.78 1.08
N GLU A 26 19.08 17.94 1.60
CA GLU A 26 18.88 16.49 1.58
C GLU A 26 17.71 16.08 2.48
N SER A 27 16.93 15.10 2.05
CA SER A 27 15.87 14.52 2.87
C SER A 27 16.45 13.74 4.04
N LYS A 28 15.85 13.85 5.24
CA LYS A 28 16.26 13.12 6.44
C LYS A 28 15.34 11.94 6.71
N LEU A 29 15.89 10.73 6.84
CA LEU A 29 15.13 9.56 7.30
C LEU A 29 14.81 9.69 8.80
N LEU A 30 13.54 9.53 9.16
CA LEU A 30 13.07 9.57 10.55
C LEU A 30 12.72 8.17 11.06
N TYR A 31 12.17 7.32 10.20
CA TYR A 31 11.75 5.97 10.56
C TYR A 31 11.83 5.04 9.34
N GLN A 32 12.17 3.78 9.60
CA GLN A 32 12.06 2.70 8.63
C GLN A 32 11.84 1.36 9.35
N SER A 33 10.94 0.53 8.83
CA SER A 33 10.74 -0.84 9.28
C SER A 33 10.70 -1.79 8.11
N GLN A 34 10.94 -3.08 8.41
CA GLN A 34 10.70 -4.15 7.45
C GLN A 34 9.21 -4.49 7.40
N GLU A 35 8.67 -4.57 6.19
CA GLU A 35 7.29 -4.96 5.96
C GLU A 35 7.05 -6.44 6.34
N ILE A 36 5.97 -6.70 7.08
CA ILE A 36 5.45 -8.06 7.28
C ILE A 36 4.58 -8.42 6.07
N LYS A 37 4.98 -9.44 5.32
CA LYS A 37 4.24 -9.95 4.15
C LYS A 37 3.47 -11.25 4.38
N ASN A 38 3.74 -11.93 5.50
CA ASN A 38 3.09 -13.21 5.81
C ASN A 38 1.63 -12.98 6.19
N VAL A 39 0.70 -13.53 5.40
CA VAL A 39 -0.75 -13.32 5.54
C VAL A 39 -1.28 -13.78 6.90
N ASP A 40 -0.78 -14.89 7.46
CA ASP A 40 -1.22 -15.35 8.78
C ASP A 40 -0.80 -14.41 9.90
N LYS A 41 0.43 -13.88 9.84
CA LYS A 41 0.88 -12.85 10.79
C LYS A 41 0.07 -11.56 10.68
N LEU A 42 -0.25 -11.13 9.46
CA LEU A 42 -1.09 -9.95 9.22
C LEU A 42 -2.52 -10.17 9.72
N PHE A 43 -3.05 -11.38 9.53
CA PHE A 43 -4.35 -11.78 10.05
C PHE A 43 -4.40 -11.74 11.57
N GLU A 44 -3.40 -12.30 12.26
CA GLU A 44 -3.33 -12.22 13.72
C GLU A 44 -3.18 -10.77 14.22
N ARG A 45 -2.39 -9.93 13.55
CA ARG A 45 -2.34 -8.49 13.87
C ARG A 45 -3.72 -7.85 13.77
N ALA A 46 -4.40 -8.03 12.63
CA ALA A 46 -5.71 -7.46 12.38
C ALA A 46 -6.77 -7.96 13.37
N LYS A 47 -6.77 -9.27 13.67
CA LYS A 47 -7.68 -9.89 14.64
C LYS A 47 -7.49 -9.35 16.06
N ASN A 48 -6.26 -9.01 16.42
CA ASN A 48 -5.92 -8.44 17.73
C ASN A 48 -5.96 -6.90 17.76
N GLY A 49 -6.48 -6.24 16.72
CA GLY A 49 -6.58 -4.77 16.65
C GLY A 49 -5.22 -4.05 16.55
N VAL A 50 -4.16 -4.76 16.16
CA VAL A 50 -2.82 -4.19 16.02
C VAL A 50 -2.71 -3.48 14.67
N SER A 51 -2.67 -2.16 14.70
CA SER A 51 -2.46 -1.30 13.53
C SER A 51 -1.62 -0.08 13.89
N ASP A 52 -0.82 0.40 12.96
CA ASP A 52 0.04 1.58 13.15
C ASP A 52 -0.72 2.90 12.88
N ILE A 53 -2.01 2.82 12.55
CA ILE A 53 -2.95 3.94 12.41
C ILE A 53 -4.10 3.77 13.39
N GLU A 54 -4.40 4.81 14.18
CA GLU A 54 -5.43 4.79 15.22
C GLU A 54 -6.84 4.50 14.68
N SER A 55 -7.21 5.05 13.51
CA SER A 55 -8.52 4.80 12.89
C SER A 55 -8.77 3.34 12.51
N ASP A 56 -7.71 2.52 12.48
CA ASP A 56 -7.82 1.09 12.23
C ASP A 56 -7.83 0.25 13.52
N LYS A 57 -7.56 0.87 14.68
CA LYS A 57 -7.67 0.24 16.00
C LYS A 57 -9.10 0.32 16.55
N GLU A 58 -9.88 1.31 16.12
CA GLU A 58 -11.31 1.42 16.43
C GLU A 58 -12.10 0.34 15.66
N GLY A 59 -12.23 -0.83 16.29
CA GLY A 59 -12.92 -1.97 15.72
C GLY A 59 -12.13 -3.26 15.89
N ASN A 60 -11.79 -3.59 17.14
CA ASN A 60 -11.27 -4.91 17.51
C ASN A 60 -12.21 -5.99 16.96
N GLY A 61 -11.90 -6.53 15.79
CA GLY A 61 -12.67 -7.62 15.22
C GLY A 61 -13.06 -7.41 13.76
N ALA A 62 -13.49 -8.52 13.19
CA ALA A 62 -13.94 -8.55 11.82
C ALA A 62 -15.14 -7.63 11.60
N VAL A 63 -15.11 -6.87 10.52
CA VAL A 63 -16.33 -6.30 9.96
C VAL A 63 -17.01 -7.40 9.15
N SER A 64 -18.22 -7.79 9.56
CA SER A 64 -19.06 -8.67 8.73
C SER A 64 -19.55 -7.87 7.52
N GLN A 65 -19.32 -8.41 6.34
CA GLN A 65 -19.86 -7.89 5.08
C GLN A 65 -20.64 -8.98 4.36
N ILE A 66 -21.82 -8.64 3.89
CA ILE A 66 -22.62 -9.53 3.06
C ILE A 66 -22.20 -9.33 1.61
N LEU A 67 -21.52 -10.32 1.04
CA LEU A 67 -21.21 -10.35 -0.38
C LEU A 67 -22.34 -11.04 -1.14
N LYS A 68 -22.71 -10.48 -2.30
CA LYS A 68 -23.70 -11.05 -3.20
C LYS A 68 -23.00 -11.59 -4.44
N ASN A 69 -23.23 -12.85 -4.79
CA ASN A 69 -22.70 -13.43 -6.02
C ASN A 69 -23.54 -13.03 -7.25
N LYS A 70 -23.12 -13.43 -8.45
CA LYS A 70 -23.81 -13.09 -9.72
C LYS A 70 -25.25 -13.63 -9.78
N GLU A 71 -25.52 -14.75 -9.12
CA GLU A 71 -26.85 -15.36 -9.02
C GLU A 71 -27.71 -14.74 -7.90
N GLY A 72 -27.17 -13.76 -7.18
CA GLY A 72 -27.84 -13.03 -6.13
C GLY A 72 -27.84 -13.69 -4.75
N LYS A 73 -27.13 -14.81 -4.58
CA LYS A 73 -26.94 -15.45 -3.28
C LYS A 73 -26.02 -14.61 -2.40
N GLN A 74 -26.44 -14.40 -1.17
CA GLN A 74 -25.70 -13.67 -0.16
C GLN A 74 -24.82 -14.61 0.66
N ARG A 75 -23.64 -14.13 1.03
CA ARG A 75 -22.67 -14.80 1.89
C ARG A 75 -22.10 -13.80 2.89
N ASP A 76 -22.11 -14.16 4.16
CA ASP A 76 -21.41 -13.39 5.19
C ASP A 76 -19.90 -13.68 5.07
N VAL A 77 -19.13 -12.60 4.94
CA VAL A 77 -17.68 -12.62 4.87
C VAL A 77 -17.13 -11.70 5.94
N ARG A 78 -16.19 -12.23 6.72
CA ARG A 78 -15.51 -11.48 7.76
C ARG A 78 -14.28 -10.78 7.18
N LEU A 79 -14.23 -9.46 7.29
CA LEU A 79 -13.11 -8.63 6.87
C LEU A 79 -12.28 -8.17 8.06
N TYR A 80 -10.97 -8.33 7.96
CA TYR A 80 -9.98 -7.93 8.96
C TYR A 80 -9.05 -6.90 8.33
N LYS A 81 -8.67 -5.85 9.05
CA LYS A 81 -7.82 -4.78 8.54
C LYS A 81 -6.65 -4.52 9.50
N THR A 82 -5.45 -4.30 8.97
CA THR A 82 -4.28 -3.84 9.72
C THR A 82 -3.43 -2.93 8.83
N THR A 83 -2.83 -1.91 9.42
CA THR A 83 -1.88 -1.03 8.74
C THR A 83 -0.50 -1.10 9.40
N GLN A 84 0.52 -1.08 8.55
CA GLN A 84 1.93 -1.03 8.92
C GLN A 84 2.53 0.30 8.44
N LYS A 85 3.16 1.07 9.33
CA LYS A 85 4.02 2.19 8.96
C LYS A 85 5.35 1.62 8.50
N LEU A 86 5.76 1.95 7.29
CA LEU A 86 6.96 1.39 6.65
C LEU A 86 8.14 2.36 6.66
N LYS A 87 7.88 3.64 6.40
CA LYS A 87 8.92 4.65 6.23
C LYS A 87 8.39 6.03 6.59
N GLU A 88 9.25 6.87 7.16
CA GLU A 88 8.97 8.29 7.35
C GLU A 88 10.21 9.11 7.03
N ILE A 89 10.04 10.11 6.18
CA ILE A 89 11.10 11.04 5.79
C ILE A 89 10.67 12.48 6.04
N LYS A 90 11.61 13.31 6.48
CA LYS A 90 11.48 14.76 6.49
C LYS A 90 12.11 15.31 5.22
N LEU A 91 11.29 15.96 4.41
CA LEU A 91 11.69 16.57 3.16
C LEU A 91 12.50 17.86 3.41
N ALA A 92 13.22 18.27 2.37
CA ALA A 92 14.02 19.49 2.28
C ALA A 92 13.30 20.75 2.78
N ASN A 93 12.01 20.84 2.46
CA ASN A 93 11.12 21.95 2.77
C ASN A 93 10.53 21.87 4.20
N GLY A 94 10.89 20.85 4.98
CA GLY A 94 10.41 20.63 6.34
C GLY A 94 9.14 19.79 6.44
N GLU A 95 8.47 19.48 5.32
CA GLU A 95 7.30 18.60 5.26
C GLU A 95 7.69 17.14 5.55
N THR A 96 6.70 16.32 5.89
CA THR A 96 6.90 14.89 6.17
C THR A 96 6.13 14.04 5.17
N GLU A 97 6.79 13.00 4.67
CA GLU A 97 6.15 11.93 3.91
C GLU A 97 6.23 10.65 4.73
N THR A 98 5.07 10.05 4.99
CA THR A 98 4.96 8.79 5.74
C THR A 98 4.31 7.73 4.86
N GLN A 99 5.00 6.59 4.68
CA GLN A 99 4.60 5.48 3.83
C GLN A 99 4.00 4.36 4.68
N TYR A 100 2.90 3.79 4.19
CA TYR A 100 2.12 2.77 4.86
C TYR A 100 1.81 1.60 3.92
N ALA A 101 1.61 0.42 4.51
CA ALA A 101 0.96 -0.71 3.89
C ALA A 101 -0.28 -1.10 4.70
N THR A 102 -1.46 -0.96 4.09
CA THR A 102 -2.74 -1.37 4.68
C THR A 102 -3.19 -2.67 4.05
N THR A 103 -3.35 -3.72 4.85
CA THR A 103 -3.83 -5.03 4.40
C THR A 103 -5.24 -5.27 4.90
N VAL A 104 -6.14 -5.62 3.97
CA VAL A 104 -7.48 -6.12 4.25
C VAL A 104 -7.51 -7.62 3.93
N ILE A 105 -8.05 -8.41 4.85
CA ILE A 105 -8.13 -9.87 4.75
C ILE A 105 -9.58 -10.30 4.87
N ALA A 106 -10.09 -10.93 3.82
CA ALA A 106 -11.38 -11.59 3.82
C ALA A 106 -11.22 -13.05 4.22
N SER A 107 -12.00 -13.50 5.20
CA SER A 107 -12.02 -14.86 5.70
C SER A 107 -13.38 -15.50 5.47
N VAL A 108 -13.40 -16.67 4.85
CA VAL A 108 -14.61 -17.47 4.63
C VAL A 108 -14.47 -18.81 5.36
N SER A 109 -15.45 -19.14 6.19
CA SER A 109 -15.53 -20.41 6.94
C SER A 109 -16.30 -21.46 6.14
N ARG A 110 -15.92 -22.74 6.30
CA ARG A 110 -16.51 -23.90 5.60
C ARG A 110 -18.00 -24.12 5.85
N THR A 111 -18.52 -23.54 6.93
CA THR A 111 -19.88 -23.75 7.45
C THR A 111 -21.02 -23.21 6.56
N TYR A 112 -20.71 -22.63 5.39
CA TYR A 112 -21.68 -21.88 4.58
C TYR A 112 -21.83 -22.39 3.13
N ASP A 113 -21.81 -23.71 2.93
CA ASP A 113 -22.39 -24.32 1.72
C ASP A 113 -23.71 -25.04 2.01
N GLY A 114 -24.67 -24.79 1.13
CA GLY A 114 -26.06 -25.19 1.31
C GLY A 114 -26.26 -26.70 1.16
N ASN A 115 -26.87 -27.30 2.19
CA ASN A 115 -27.31 -28.69 2.36
C ASN A 115 -26.20 -29.74 2.56
N ARG A 116 -26.30 -30.67 3.53
CA ARG A 116 -27.36 -31.03 4.49
C ARG A 116 -26.66 -31.75 5.66
N SER A 117 -27.14 -31.50 6.89
CA SER A 117 -26.74 -32.14 8.15
C SER A 117 -25.26 -32.07 8.52
N ASP A 118 -24.82 -30.93 9.04
CA ASP A 118 -23.70 -30.98 9.98
C ASP A 118 -23.98 -30.09 11.20
N SER A 119 -24.18 -30.75 12.33
CA SER A 119 -24.19 -30.16 13.66
C SER A 119 -22.74 -30.03 14.10
N GLY A 120 -22.03 -29.07 13.51
CA GLY A 120 -20.60 -28.92 13.74
C GLY A 120 -20.22 -27.45 13.72
N SER A 121 -19.90 -26.92 14.88
CA SER A 121 -19.24 -25.62 15.09
C SER A 121 -17.79 -25.65 14.57
N ASP A 122 -17.59 -26.06 13.32
CA ASP A 122 -16.28 -26.03 12.68
C ASP A 122 -16.05 -24.62 12.12
N VAL A 123 -15.31 -23.84 12.91
CA VAL A 123 -14.93 -22.45 12.60
C VAL A 123 -13.64 -22.42 11.75
N SER A 124 -13.21 -23.57 11.20
CA SER A 124 -12.00 -23.64 10.38
C SER A 124 -12.13 -22.75 9.14
N VAL A 125 -11.18 -21.81 9.03
CA VAL A 125 -11.11 -20.89 7.89
C VAL A 125 -10.57 -21.67 6.70
N SER A 126 -11.43 -21.87 5.70
CA SER A 126 -11.10 -22.59 4.49
C SER A 126 -10.21 -21.78 3.55
N VAL A 127 -10.53 -20.50 3.40
CA VAL A 127 -9.89 -19.59 2.45
C VAL A 127 -9.71 -18.22 3.08
N LYS A 128 -8.50 -17.69 2.96
CA LYS A 128 -8.18 -16.28 3.21
C LYS A 128 -7.82 -15.61 1.90
N SER A 129 -8.48 -14.50 1.59
CA SER A 129 -8.06 -13.58 0.54
C SER A 129 -7.49 -12.34 1.19
N SER A 130 -6.39 -11.80 0.68
CA SER A 130 -5.78 -10.59 1.21
C SER A 130 -5.47 -9.61 0.09
N SER A 131 -5.74 -8.33 0.34
CA SER A 131 -5.34 -7.22 -0.52
C SER A 131 -4.55 -6.21 0.32
N THR A 132 -3.34 -5.88 -0.12
CA THR A 132 -2.47 -4.87 0.50
C THR A 132 -2.39 -3.65 -0.41
N PHE A 133 -2.66 -2.48 0.15
CA PHE A 133 -2.52 -1.18 -0.51
C PHE A 133 -1.32 -0.44 0.07
N TYR A 134 -0.44 0.04 -0.79
CA TYR A 134 0.70 0.86 -0.44
C TYR A 134 0.38 2.32 -0.76
N TRP A 135 0.53 3.19 0.22
CA TRP A 135 0.19 4.59 0.09
C TRP A 135 1.08 5.46 0.98
N SER A 136 1.11 6.75 0.71
CA SER A 136 1.83 7.73 1.51
C SER A 136 0.93 8.88 1.90
N ASN A 137 1.02 9.31 3.15
CA ASN A 137 0.53 10.63 3.54
C ASN A 137 1.63 11.64 3.25
N VAL A 138 1.33 12.63 2.41
CA VAL A 138 2.24 13.70 2.03
C VAL A 138 1.56 15.02 2.37
N THR A 139 2.27 15.93 3.01
CA THR A 139 1.83 17.33 3.10
C THR A 139 2.42 18.09 1.92
N ILE A 140 1.58 18.80 1.15
CA ILE A 140 2.02 19.68 0.07
C ILE A 140 1.37 21.04 0.30
N ASN A 141 2.16 22.08 0.56
CA ASN A 141 1.67 23.43 0.83
C ASN A 141 0.68 23.48 2.00
N GLY A 142 0.90 22.65 3.03
CA GLY A 142 0.01 22.55 4.19
C GLY A 142 -1.26 21.70 4.00
N ILE A 143 -1.48 21.13 2.80
CA ILE A 143 -2.61 20.24 2.51
C ILE A 143 -2.15 18.78 2.62
N SER A 144 -2.89 17.96 3.39
CA SER A 144 -2.63 16.52 3.49
C SER A 144 -3.21 15.80 2.27
N CYS A 145 -2.35 15.05 1.58
CA CYS A 145 -2.68 14.29 0.39
C CYS A 145 -2.32 12.82 0.59
N ILE A 146 -3.12 11.92 -0.01
CA ILE A 146 -2.82 10.50 -0.08
C ILE A 146 -2.23 10.19 -1.46
N LYS A 147 -0.98 9.74 -1.48
CA LYS A 147 -0.31 9.27 -2.69
C LYS A 147 -0.38 7.75 -2.76
N HIS A 148 -1.12 7.21 -3.72
CA HIS A 148 -1.10 5.77 -3.98
C HIS A 148 0.23 5.34 -4.59
N GLN A 149 0.82 4.26 -4.09
CA GLN A 149 2.10 3.73 -4.56
C GLN A 149 1.93 2.39 -5.29
N GLY A 150 0.91 1.62 -4.94
CA GLY A 150 0.65 0.33 -5.55
C GLY A 150 -0.26 -0.52 -4.69
N ALA A 151 -0.55 -1.72 -5.18
CA ALA A 151 -1.33 -2.69 -4.45
C ALA A 151 -0.97 -4.11 -4.88
N SER A 152 -1.24 -5.07 -4.01
CA SER A 152 -0.98 -6.49 -4.24
C SER A 152 -2.05 -7.35 -3.59
N GLY A 153 -2.38 -8.49 -4.20
CA GLY A 153 -3.35 -9.44 -3.67
C GLY A 153 -2.78 -10.85 -3.56
N SER A 154 -3.32 -11.65 -2.63
CA SER A 154 -2.94 -13.05 -2.45
C SER A 154 -4.11 -13.88 -1.90
N TRP A 155 -4.02 -15.19 -2.09
CA TRP A 155 -4.99 -16.18 -1.60
C TRP A 155 -4.24 -17.28 -0.86
N VAL A 156 -4.70 -17.60 0.35
CA VAL A 156 -4.22 -18.73 1.14
C VAL A 156 -5.39 -19.71 1.30
N ILE A 157 -5.19 -20.93 0.80
CA ILE A 157 -6.13 -22.04 0.95
C ILE A 157 -5.59 -22.94 2.05
N SER A 158 -6.35 -23.10 3.13
CA SER A 158 -5.93 -23.92 4.28
C SER A 158 -6.47 -25.35 4.22
N ASP A 159 -7.51 -25.59 3.42
CA ASP A 159 -8.14 -26.90 3.23
C ASP A 159 -7.78 -27.48 1.86
N SER A 160 -7.11 -28.63 1.85
CA SER A 160 -6.68 -29.32 0.63
C SER A 160 -7.84 -29.82 -0.24
N ASN A 161 -9.06 -29.90 0.32
CA ASN A 161 -10.25 -30.32 -0.41
C ASN A 161 -10.93 -29.17 -1.17
N ILE A 162 -10.41 -27.94 -1.06
CA ILE A 162 -10.99 -26.75 -1.67
C ILE A 162 -10.07 -26.26 -2.79
N SER A 163 -10.63 -26.11 -3.99
CA SER A 163 -9.95 -25.51 -5.13
C SER A 163 -10.64 -24.21 -5.53
N ILE A 164 -9.85 -23.14 -5.70
CA ILE A 164 -10.34 -21.86 -6.21
C ILE A 164 -9.82 -21.67 -7.64
N SER A 165 -10.74 -21.56 -8.59
CA SER A 165 -10.50 -21.14 -9.98
C SER A 165 -10.92 -19.68 -10.19
N ASN A 166 -10.45 -19.05 -11.27
CA ASN A 166 -10.82 -17.67 -11.65
C ASN A 166 -10.55 -16.61 -10.56
N ARG A 167 -9.36 -16.69 -9.93
CA ARG A 167 -8.96 -15.73 -8.89
C ARG A 167 -8.75 -14.35 -9.50
N GLN A 168 -9.60 -13.41 -9.12
CA GLN A 168 -9.48 -12.00 -9.48
C GLN A 168 -9.45 -11.18 -8.19
N VAL A 169 -8.56 -10.20 -8.14
CA VAL A 169 -8.53 -9.17 -7.11
C VAL A 169 -8.76 -7.86 -7.82
N GLU A 170 -9.98 -7.33 -7.70
CA GLU A 170 -10.31 -6.01 -8.20
C GLU A 170 -9.99 -4.98 -7.12
N LEU A 171 -9.09 -4.06 -7.46
CA LEU A 171 -8.68 -2.97 -6.58
C LEU A 171 -9.51 -1.74 -6.96
N GLY A 172 -10.58 -1.48 -6.23
CA GLY A 172 -11.36 -0.27 -6.38
C GLY A 172 -10.69 0.91 -5.68
N GLY A 173 -10.36 1.97 -6.43
CA GLY A 173 -9.88 3.24 -5.88
C GLY A 173 -10.94 4.33 -6.04
N CYS A 174 -11.32 5.01 -4.95
CA CYS A 174 -12.06 6.27 -5.00
C CYS A 174 -11.05 7.41 -4.96
N TRP A 175 -10.99 8.20 -6.03
CA TRP A 175 -10.06 9.30 -6.20
C TRP A 175 -10.80 10.62 -5.92
N LEU A 176 -10.30 11.42 -4.98
CA LEU A 176 -10.57 12.85 -4.98
C LEU A 176 -9.59 13.47 -5.98
N LEU A 177 -10.09 13.79 -7.17
CA LEU A 177 -9.39 14.66 -8.11
C LEU A 177 -9.32 16.05 -7.47
N SER A 178 -8.11 16.51 -7.15
CA SER A 178 -7.81 17.92 -6.88
C SER A 178 -7.73 18.71 -8.18
#